data_AF-A0A0F9DGE6-F1
#
_entry.id   AF-A0A0F9DGE6-F1
#
_cell.length_a   1.000
_cell.length_b   1.000
_cell.length_c   1.000
_cell.angle_alpha   90.00
_cell.angle_beta   90.00
_cell.angle_gamma   90.00
#
_symmetry.space_group_name_H-M   'P 1'
#
loop_
_entity.id
_entity.type
_entity.pdbx_description
1 polymer ?
#
loop_
_entity_poly.entity_id
_entity_poly.type
_entity_poly.pdbx_seq_one_letter_code
_entity_poly.pdbx_strand_id
1 'polypeptide(L)'
;MLTKESLIEFETEMCDAFCDGKIHAPVHLSDGNEDQLIDIFQHVAPTDWIFSTWRSHYHALLHGICRDWLRQEIIEGRSITINKPDQRFFSSAIVAGIAPVALGVALSVKLNKQPDQVWLFVGDMTIRTGILHEVQQYAKGHSLPLNIVVEDNHISVQTPTRKVWGEDNAVLNVTEYEFKSSYPHVGAGKWVTF
;
A
#
# COMPACT_ATOMS: atom_id res chain seq x y z
N MET A 1 -13.82 0.36 15.13
CA MET A 1 -12.75 -0.28 14.34
C MET A 1 -13.38 -0.82 13.08
N LEU A 2 -12.70 -0.70 11.94
CA LEU A 2 -13.12 -1.38 10.71
C LEU A 2 -12.99 -2.89 10.91
N THR A 3 -13.91 -3.65 10.33
CA THR A 3 -13.86 -5.12 10.33
C THR A 3 -13.42 -5.63 8.97
N LYS A 4 -12.98 -6.89 8.93
CA LYS A 4 -12.67 -7.60 7.68
C LYS A 4 -13.82 -7.51 6.67
N GLU A 5 -15.04 -7.72 7.15
CA GLU A 5 -16.24 -7.66 6.31
C GLU A 5 -16.43 -6.26 5.71
N SER A 6 -16.23 -5.21 6.49
CA SER A 6 -16.37 -3.83 6.00
C SER A 6 -15.35 -3.45 4.92
N LEU A 7 -14.15 -4.04 4.98
CA LEU A 7 -13.09 -3.89 3.97
C LEU A 7 -13.50 -4.61 2.67
N ILE A 8 -13.89 -5.88 2.78
CA ILE A 8 -14.34 -6.70 1.65
C ILE A 8 -15.56 -6.05 0.96
N GLU A 9 -16.52 -5.55 1.73
CA GLU A 9 -17.70 -4.85 1.21
C GLU A 9 -17.32 -3.59 0.42
N PHE A 10 -16.31 -2.84 0.89
CA PHE A 10 -15.85 -1.64 0.18
C PHE A 10 -15.22 -1.99 -1.18
N GLU A 11 -14.34 -2.98 -1.20
CA GLU A 11 -13.67 -3.41 -2.45
C GLU A 11 -14.63 -4.06 -3.43
N THR A 12 -15.61 -4.81 -2.93
CA THR A 12 -16.71 -5.35 -3.75
C THR A 12 -17.51 -4.22 -4.39
N GLU A 13 -17.83 -3.17 -3.64
CA GLU A 13 -18.52 -1.99 -4.16
C GLU A 13 -17.71 -1.27 -5.26
N MET A 14 -16.39 -1.14 -5.08
CA MET A 14 -15.51 -0.49 -6.06
C MET A 14 -15.34 -1.36 -7.31
N CYS A 15 -15.26 -2.67 -7.15
CA CYS A 15 -15.27 -3.66 -8.23
C CYS A 15 -16.56 -3.55 -9.07
N ASP A 16 -17.72 -3.49 -8.41
CA ASP A 16 -19.02 -3.35 -9.08
C ASP A 16 -19.11 -2.00 -9.82
N ALA A 17 -18.67 -0.91 -9.19
CA ALA A 17 -18.63 0.40 -9.84
C ALA A 17 -17.72 0.41 -11.08
N PHE A 18 -16.57 -0.28 -11.04
CA PHE A 18 -15.70 -0.45 -12.21
C PHE A 18 -16.38 -1.28 -13.29
N CYS A 19 -17.00 -2.42 -12.93
CA CYS A 19 -17.71 -3.30 -13.86
C CYS A 19 -18.90 -2.62 -14.54
N ASP A 20 -19.59 -1.71 -13.83
CA ASP A 20 -20.69 -0.90 -14.33
C ASP A 20 -20.22 0.25 -15.24
N GLY A 21 -18.92 0.42 -15.45
CA GLY A 21 -18.37 1.51 -16.26
C GLY A 21 -18.45 2.87 -15.58
N LYS A 22 -18.60 2.94 -14.25
CA LYS A 22 -18.62 4.22 -13.51
C LYS A 22 -17.23 4.79 -13.26
N ILE A 23 -16.19 3.96 -13.35
CA ILE A 23 -14.79 4.34 -13.16
C ILE A 23 -14.07 4.23 -14.50
N HIS A 24 -13.63 5.36 -15.04
CA HIS A 24 -13.05 5.45 -16.38
C HIS A 24 -11.50 5.41 -16.37
N ALA A 25 -10.91 4.89 -15.29
CA ALA A 25 -9.47 4.84 -15.05
C ALA A 25 -9.07 3.49 -14.43
N PRO A 26 -7.77 3.13 -14.43
CA PRO A 26 -7.30 1.90 -13.81
C PRO A 26 -7.67 1.81 -12.32
N VAL A 27 -8.13 0.63 -11.90
CA VAL A 27 -8.36 0.30 -10.49
C VAL A 27 -7.43 -0.84 -10.07
N HIS A 28 -6.95 -0.77 -8.84
CA HIS A 28 -6.17 -1.84 -8.21
C HIS A 28 -6.85 -2.17 -6.89
N LEU A 29 -7.67 -3.21 -6.94
CA LEU A 29 -8.47 -3.68 -5.82
C LEU A 29 -7.57 -4.41 -4.81
N SER A 30 -7.93 -4.32 -3.53
CA SER A 30 -7.26 -4.97 -2.41
C SER A 30 -8.08 -6.17 -1.94
N ASP A 31 -7.44 -7.30 -1.68
CA ASP A 31 -8.09 -8.45 -1.06
C ASP A 31 -7.07 -9.44 -0.48
N GLY A 32 -7.54 -10.30 0.43
CA GLY A 32 -6.83 -11.48 0.92
C GLY A 32 -5.78 -11.20 2.00
N ASN A 33 -5.52 -9.93 2.30
CA ASN A 33 -4.60 -9.44 3.34
C ASN A 33 -5.31 -8.68 4.47
N GLU A 34 -6.63 -8.84 4.63
CA GLU A 34 -7.43 -8.04 5.58
C GLU A 34 -6.96 -8.23 7.02
N ASP A 35 -6.78 -9.48 7.44
CA ASP A 35 -6.43 -9.80 8.83
C ASP A 35 -5.02 -9.29 9.18
N GLN A 36 -4.07 -9.44 8.26
CA GLN A 36 -2.69 -8.97 8.41
C GLN A 36 -2.64 -7.44 8.50
N LEU A 37 -3.36 -6.74 7.62
CA LEU A 37 -3.41 -5.28 7.66
C LEU A 37 -4.14 -4.78 8.90
N ILE A 38 -5.24 -5.41 9.32
CA ILE A 38 -5.92 -5.04 10.57
C ILE A 38 -4.97 -5.16 11.76
N ASP A 39 -4.18 -6.23 11.85
CA ASP A 39 -3.18 -6.44 12.91
C ASP A 39 -2.08 -5.37 12.88
N ILE A 40 -1.49 -5.11 11.72
CA ILE A 40 -0.45 -4.08 11.55
C ILE A 40 -0.97 -2.69 11.93
N PHE A 41 -2.19 -2.34 11.51
CA PHE A 41 -2.79 -1.03 11.81
C PHE A 41 -3.19 -0.87 13.28
N GLN A 42 -3.15 -1.91 14.13
CA GLN A 42 -3.23 -1.72 15.58
C GLN A 42 -2.02 -0.99 16.16
N HIS A 43 -0.89 -1.02 15.44
CA HIS A 43 0.36 -0.38 15.83
C HIS A 43 0.58 0.98 15.15
N VAL A 44 -0.29 1.36 14.22
CA VAL A 44 -0.24 2.63 13.50
C VAL A 44 -1.02 3.69 14.28
N ALA A 45 -0.34 4.77 14.68
CA ALA A 45 -1.02 5.89 15.33
C ALA A 45 -1.77 6.76 14.29
N PRO A 46 -2.88 7.43 14.66
CA PRO A 46 -3.58 8.36 13.76
C PRO A 46 -2.72 9.52 13.25
N THR A 47 -1.60 9.82 13.92
CA THR A 47 -0.64 10.85 13.52
C THR A 47 0.53 10.30 12.71
N ASP A 48 0.66 8.99 12.56
CA ASP A 48 1.72 8.41 11.75
C ASP A 48 1.56 8.75 10.27
N TRP A 49 2.67 8.68 9.54
CA TRP A 49 2.71 8.92 8.11
C TRP A 49 2.57 7.61 7.35
N ILE A 50 1.65 7.57 6.38
CA ILE A 50 1.44 6.38 5.54
C ILE A 50 1.88 6.67 4.12
N PHE A 51 2.77 5.83 3.61
CA PHE A 51 3.21 5.80 2.23
C PHE A 51 2.88 4.44 1.63
N SER A 52 2.00 4.44 0.64
CA SER A 52 1.45 3.23 0.03
C SER A 52 1.80 3.13 -1.46
N THR A 53 1.67 1.93 -2.00
CA THR A 53 1.64 1.67 -3.44
C THR A 53 0.28 2.07 -4.06
N TRP A 54 0.11 1.83 -5.36
CA TRP A 54 -1.17 1.98 -6.07
C TRP A 54 -2.32 1.14 -5.49
N ARG A 55 -2.03 -0.02 -4.86
CA ARG A 55 -3.03 -0.82 -4.14
C ARG A 55 -3.11 -0.32 -2.70
N SER A 56 -3.97 0.68 -2.48
CA SER A 56 -3.93 1.53 -1.27
C SER A 56 -5.24 1.66 -0.51
N HIS A 57 -6.33 1.05 -0.98
CA HIS A 57 -7.66 1.34 -0.45
C HIS A 57 -7.81 0.87 1.00
N TYR A 58 -7.37 -0.36 1.31
CA TYR A 58 -7.35 -0.86 2.69
C TYR A 58 -6.47 -0.01 3.60
N HIS A 59 -5.28 0.41 3.15
CA HIS A 59 -4.43 1.30 3.94
C HIS A 59 -5.12 2.63 4.25
N ALA A 60 -5.82 3.22 3.27
CA ALA A 60 -6.55 4.47 3.46
C ALA A 60 -7.67 4.31 4.50
N LEU A 61 -8.49 3.27 4.35
CA LEU A 61 -9.58 3.00 5.29
C LEU A 61 -9.06 2.75 6.70
N LEU A 62 -8.06 1.87 6.85
CA LEU A 62 -7.49 1.51 8.15
C LEU A 62 -6.78 2.69 8.83
N HIS A 63 -6.20 3.62 8.05
CA HIS A 63 -5.66 4.89 8.57
C HIS A 63 -6.74 5.89 9.02
N GLY A 64 -8.02 5.58 8.78
CA GLY A 64 -9.15 6.43 9.16
C GLY A 64 -9.53 7.48 8.12
N ILE A 65 -9.16 7.28 6.85
CA ILE A 65 -9.73 8.07 5.75
C ILE A 65 -11.22 7.73 5.60
N CYS A 66 -12.04 8.77 5.46
CA CYS A 66 -13.48 8.62 5.31
C CYS A 66 -13.83 7.76 4.08
N ARG A 67 -14.65 6.72 4.29
CA ARG A 67 -15.12 5.79 3.26
C ARG A 67 -15.73 6.52 2.05
N ASP A 68 -16.62 7.48 2.30
CA ASP A 68 -17.33 8.19 1.24
C ASP A 68 -16.39 9.07 0.42
N TRP A 69 -15.42 9.70 1.08
CA TRP A 69 -14.38 10.47 0.40
C TRP A 69 -13.52 9.54 -0.48
N LEU A 70 -13.02 8.44 0.06
CA LEU A 70 -12.19 7.48 -0.67
C LEU A 70 -12.93 6.94 -1.91
N ARG A 71 -14.19 6.56 -1.73
CA ARG A 71 -15.07 6.14 -2.81
C ARG A 71 -15.19 7.19 -3.91
N GLN A 72 -15.41 8.44 -3.55
CA GLN A 72 -15.54 9.53 -4.51
C GLN A 72 -14.24 9.72 -5.32
N GLU A 73 -13.08 9.68 -4.66
CA GLU A 73 -11.78 9.78 -5.34
C GLU A 73 -11.58 8.63 -6.35
N ILE A 74 -11.96 7.40 -5.98
CA ILE A 74 -11.87 6.22 -6.85
C ILE A 74 -12.80 6.38 -8.05
N ILE A 75 -14.05 6.81 -7.85
CA ILE A 75 -15.02 7.09 -8.92
C ILE A 75 -14.49 8.14 -9.90
N GLU A 76 -13.82 9.17 -9.38
CA GLU A 76 -13.18 10.20 -10.21
C GLU A 76 -11.84 9.77 -10.82
N GLY A 77 -11.50 8.47 -10.75
CA GLY A 77 -10.38 7.86 -11.45
C GLY A 77 -9.04 7.96 -10.72
N ARG A 78 -9.02 8.26 -9.43
CA ARG A 78 -7.79 8.41 -8.63
C ARG A 78 -7.41 7.16 -7.83
N SER A 79 -7.97 6.00 -8.19
CA SER A 79 -7.75 4.72 -7.49
C SER A 79 -6.29 4.37 -7.22
N ILE A 80 -5.36 4.75 -8.11
CA ILE A 80 -3.92 4.44 -8.01
C ILE A 80 -3.07 5.59 -7.46
N THR A 81 -3.70 6.71 -7.11
CA THR A 81 -3.04 7.94 -6.62
C THR A 81 -3.84 8.58 -5.48
N ILE A 82 -4.42 7.77 -4.59
CA ILE A 82 -5.08 8.25 -3.37
C ILE A 82 -4.08 9.00 -2.49
N ASN A 83 -4.26 10.32 -2.40
CA ASN A 83 -3.42 11.19 -1.58
C ASN A 83 -4.34 12.08 -0.73
N LYS A 84 -4.14 12.02 0.59
CA LYS A 84 -4.86 12.84 1.56
C LYS A 84 -3.86 13.50 2.52
N PRO A 85 -3.18 14.58 2.09
CA PRO A 85 -2.07 15.18 2.84
C PRO A 85 -2.46 15.70 4.22
N ASP A 86 -3.69 16.17 4.40
CA ASP A 86 -4.24 16.62 5.68
C ASP A 86 -4.35 15.50 6.71
N GLN A 87 -4.39 14.24 6.26
CA GLN A 87 -4.33 13.04 7.10
C GLN A 87 -3.02 12.24 6.93
N ARG A 88 -1.95 12.86 6.38
CA ARG A 88 -0.61 12.25 6.24
C ARG A 88 -0.59 10.93 5.44
N PHE A 89 -1.51 10.77 4.50
CA PHE A 89 -1.61 9.58 3.66
C PHE A 89 -1.22 9.89 2.23
N PHE A 90 -0.29 9.12 1.68
CA PHE A 90 0.21 9.30 0.32
C PHE A 90 0.32 7.96 -0.39
N SER A 91 -0.01 7.93 -1.68
CA SER A 91 0.21 6.78 -2.53
C SER A 91 0.72 7.16 -3.91
N SER A 92 1.43 6.23 -4.55
CA SER A 92 2.01 6.41 -5.88
C SER A 92 1.86 5.17 -6.74
N ALA A 93 1.57 5.40 -8.02
CA ALA A 93 1.57 4.39 -9.08
C ALA A 93 2.98 4.06 -9.61
N ILE A 94 4.01 4.80 -9.19
CA ILE A 94 5.39 4.55 -9.60
C ILE A 94 6.01 3.51 -8.66
N VAL A 95 6.41 2.37 -9.22
CA VAL A 95 7.14 1.31 -8.48
C VAL A 95 8.30 1.92 -7.72
N ALA A 96 8.28 1.74 -6.40
CA ALA A 96 9.25 2.27 -5.46
C ALA A 96 9.40 3.82 -5.41
N GLY A 97 8.66 4.57 -6.23
CA GLY A 97 8.81 6.03 -6.32
C GLY A 97 8.42 6.76 -5.04
N ILE A 98 7.57 6.15 -4.20
CA ILE A 98 7.16 6.72 -2.91
C ILE A 98 8.20 6.47 -1.79
N ALA A 99 9.10 5.51 -1.95
CA ALA A 99 10.02 5.09 -0.90
C ALA A 99 11.03 6.18 -0.49
N PRO A 100 11.66 6.93 -1.43
CA PRO A 100 12.53 8.06 -1.05
C PRO A 100 11.79 9.20 -0.36
N VAL A 101 10.50 9.39 -0.68
CA VAL A 101 9.64 10.38 -0.02
C VAL A 101 9.40 9.96 1.43
N ALA A 102 9.04 8.69 1.65
CA ALA A 102 8.89 8.13 3.00
C ALA A 102 10.19 8.28 3.82
N LEU A 103 11.35 8.00 3.22
CA LEU A 103 12.65 8.18 3.85
C LEU A 103 12.89 9.64 4.27
N GLY A 104 12.61 10.59 3.38
CA GLY A 104 12.74 12.02 3.66
C GLY A 104 11.83 12.49 4.80
N VAL A 105 10.59 11.97 4.84
CA VAL A 105 9.67 12.26 5.96
C VAL A 105 10.16 11.63 7.26
N ALA A 106 10.68 10.39 7.24
CA ALA A 106 11.25 9.77 8.43
C ALA A 106 12.45 10.55 8.98
N LEU A 107 13.30 11.08 8.08
CA LEU A 107 14.38 11.99 8.46
C LEU A 107 13.82 13.28 9.11
N SER A 108 12.78 13.86 8.54
CA SER A 108 12.11 15.05 9.10
C SER A 108 11.53 14.79 10.49
N VAL A 109 10.80 13.69 10.68
CA VAL A 109 10.23 13.26 11.96
C VAL A 109 11.34 13.19 13.02
N LYS A 110 12.47 12.54 12.68
CA LYS A 110 13.63 12.44 13.57
C LYS A 110 14.24 13.80 13.91
N LEU A 111 14.50 14.64 12.90
CA LEU A 111 15.11 15.96 13.10
C LEU A 111 14.24 16.88 13.97
N ASN A 112 12.92 16.79 13.80
CA ASN A 112 11.95 17.56 14.56
C ASN A 112 11.59 16.93 15.92
N LYS A 113 12.22 15.79 16.29
CA LYS A 113 11.95 15.05 17.54
C LYS A 113 10.46 14.72 17.73
N GLN A 114 9.77 14.43 16.63
CA GLN A 114 8.38 14.00 16.65
C GLN A 114 8.31 12.54 17.14
N PRO A 115 7.26 12.19 17.90
CA PRO A 115 7.07 10.80 18.36
C PRO A 115 6.49 9.90 17.25
N ASP A 116 6.00 10.51 16.17
CA ASP A 116 5.33 9.83 15.05
C ASP A 116 6.25 8.81 14.36
N GLN A 117 5.65 7.82 13.73
CA GLN A 117 6.33 6.86 12.87
C GLN A 117 6.00 7.10 11.40
N VAL A 118 6.83 6.55 10.51
CA VAL A 118 6.57 6.50 9.07
C VAL A 118 6.42 5.05 8.64
N TRP A 119 5.32 4.74 7.98
CA TRP A 119 5.02 3.41 7.47
C TRP A 119 5.06 3.42 5.94
N LEU A 120 5.88 2.53 5.37
CA LEU A 120 6.04 2.34 3.94
C LEU A 120 5.58 0.93 3.56
N PHE A 121 4.47 0.85 2.83
CA PHE A 121 3.93 -0.40 2.30
C PHE A 121 4.44 -0.62 0.88
N VAL A 122 4.98 -1.81 0.61
CA VAL A 122 5.53 -2.20 -0.71
C VAL A 122 5.24 -3.67 -1.01
N GLY A 123 5.25 -4.04 -2.29
CA GLY A 123 5.17 -5.45 -2.71
C GLY A 123 6.52 -6.18 -2.66
N ASP A 124 6.47 -7.50 -2.62
CA ASP A 124 7.60 -8.45 -2.69
C ASP A 124 8.60 -8.22 -3.84
N MET A 125 8.13 -7.88 -5.05
CA MET A 125 9.03 -7.50 -6.14
C MET A 125 9.69 -6.13 -5.88
N THR A 126 8.95 -5.21 -5.27
CA THR A 126 9.36 -3.81 -5.11
C THR A 126 10.44 -3.64 -4.05
N ILE A 127 10.37 -4.42 -2.97
CA ILE A 127 11.39 -4.38 -1.89
C ILE A 127 12.80 -4.73 -2.39
N ARG A 128 12.90 -5.40 -3.55
CA ARG A 128 14.18 -5.79 -4.17
C ARG A 128 14.75 -4.79 -5.16
N THR A 129 14.06 -3.67 -5.37
CA THR A 129 14.58 -2.61 -6.25
C THR A 129 15.76 -1.89 -5.60
N GLY A 130 16.69 -1.38 -6.41
CA GLY A 130 17.89 -0.69 -5.92
C GLY A 130 17.57 0.49 -5.00
N ILE A 131 16.49 1.22 -5.29
CA ILE A 131 16.06 2.35 -4.47
C ILE A 131 15.57 1.91 -3.07
N LEU A 132 14.89 0.75 -2.96
CA LEU A 132 14.49 0.24 -1.64
C LEU A 132 15.69 -0.23 -0.83
N HIS A 133 16.70 -0.82 -1.49
CA HIS A 133 17.96 -1.16 -0.84
C HIS A 133 18.68 0.10 -0.28
N GLU A 134 18.75 1.18 -1.05
CA GLU A 134 19.30 2.46 -0.58
C GLU A 134 18.49 3.05 0.58
N VAL A 135 17.16 3.04 0.49
CA VAL A 135 16.26 3.51 1.54
C VAL A 135 16.45 2.73 2.84
N GLN A 136 16.49 1.39 2.77
CA GLN A 136 16.72 0.53 3.92
C GLN A 136 18.07 0.81 4.58
N GLN A 137 19.13 0.88 3.77
CA GLN A 137 20.48 1.10 4.26
C GLN A 137 20.62 2.47 4.93
N TYR A 138 20.08 3.52 4.33
CA TYR A 138 20.11 4.87 4.89
C TYR A 138 19.27 4.97 6.17
N ALA A 139 18.04 4.45 6.16
CA ALA A 139 17.16 4.46 7.32
C ALA A 139 17.80 3.76 8.51
N LYS A 140 18.41 2.59 8.30
CA LYS A 140 19.14 1.84 9.33
C LYS A 140 20.36 2.61 9.83
N GLY A 141 21.22 3.08 8.93
CA GLY A 141 22.46 3.78 9.28
C GLY A 141 22.22 5.06 10.08
N HIS A 142 21.08 5.71 9.84
CA HIS A 142 20.68 6.91 10.56
C HIS A 142 19.62 6.65 11.64
N SER A 143 19.25 5.41 11.94
CA SER A 143 18.19 5.05 12.90
C SER A 143 16.94 5.93 12.73
N LEU A 144 16.40 5.95 11.52
CA LEU A 144 15.19 6.69 11.17
C LEU A 144 13.94 5.89 11.60
N PRO A 145 12.84 6.57 12.01
CA PRO A 145 11.58 5.95 12.37
C PRO A 145 10.78 5.52 11.12
N LEU A 146 11.37 4.64 10.32
CA LEU A 146 10.78 4.12 9.08
C LEU A 146 10.50 2.62 9.22
N ASN A 147 9.22 2.27 9.28
CA ASN A 147 8.72 0.90 9.27
C ASN A 147 8.38 0.51 7.83
N ILE A 148 9.04 -0.53 7.32
CA ILE A 148 8.78 -1.04 5.97
C ILE A 148 7.97 -2.33 6.10
N VAL A 149 6.81 -2.34 5.44
CA VAL A 149 5.90 -3.47 5.39
C VAL A 149 5.90 -4.04 3.98
N VAL A 150 6.25 -5.32 3.86
CA VAL A 150 6.27 -6.07 2.61
C VAL A 150 5.02 -6.93 2.52
N GLU A 151 4.24 -6.71 1.47
CA GLU A 151 3.06 -7.48 1.16
C GLU A 151 3.39 -8.49 0.06
N ASP A 152 3.56 -9.75 0.43
CA ASP A 152 3.97 -10.82 -0.48
C ASP A 152 2.77 -11.62 -0.99
N ASN A 153 2.47 -11.47 -2.29
CA ASN A 153 1.49 -12.29 -3.00
C ASN A 153 2.13 -13.26 -4.02
N HIS A 154 3.45 -13.39 -3.98
CA HIS A 154 4.28 -14.22 -4.85
C HIS A 154 4.28 -13.84 -6.34
N ILE A 155 3.66 -12.71 -6.73
CA ILE A 155 3.49 -12.34 -8.14
C ILE A 155 3.57 -10.84 -8.41
N SER A 156 4.42 -10.46 -9.36
CA SER A 156 4.42 -9.12 -9.96
C SER A 156 3.77 -9.16 -11.34
N VAL A 157 2.51 -8.73 -11.42
CA VAL A 157 1.66 -8.77 -12.63
C VAL A 157 1.42 -10.19 -13.16
N GLN A 158 2.41 -10.76 -13.83
CA GLN A 158 2.41 -12.14 -14.36
C GLN A 158 3.70 -12.89 -14.03
N THR A 159 4.63 -12.26 -13.32
CA THR A 159 5.96 -12.79 -13.03
C THR A 159 5.99 -13.36 -11.62
N PRO A 160 6.20 -14.68 -11.44
CA PRO A 160 6.40 -15.27 -10.11
C PRO A 160 7.68 -14.74 -9.49
N THR A 161 7.58 -14.06 -8.35
CA THR A 161 8.69 -13.28 -7.78
C THR A 161 9.80 -14.16 -7.20
N ARG A 162 9.45 -15.28 -6.57
CA ARG A 162 10.41 -16.29 -6.08
C ARG A 162 11.28 -16.87 -7.19
N LYS A 163 10.76 -17.01 -8.42
CA LYS A 163 11.56 -17.45 -9.57
C LYS A 163 12.58 -16.40 -10.02
N VAL A 164 12.27 -15.13 -9.82
CA VAL A 164 13.17 -14.01 -10.19
C VAL A 164 14.28 -13.87 -9.15
N TRP A 165 13.93 -13.96 -7.86
CA TRP A 165 14.86 -13.66 -6.76
C TRP A 165 15.50 -14.89 -6.10
N GLY A 166 15.01 -16.09 -6.38
CA GLY A 166 15.37 -17.32 -5.67
C GLY A 166 14.46 -17.58 -4.46
N GLU A 167 14.26 -18.86 -4.13
CA GLU A 167 13.33 -19.33 -3.09
C GLU A 167 13.78 -19.01 -1.65
N ASP A 168 15.09 -18.89 -1.41
CA ASP A 168 15.65 -18.55 -0.08
C ASP A 168 16.30 -17.18 -0.15
N ASN A 169 15.48 -16.15 0.06
CA ASN A 169 15.92 -14.77 -0.01
C ASN A 169 15.14 -13.97 1.04
N ALA A 170 15.59 -14.00 2.30
CA ALA A 170 14.96 -13.19 3.34
C ALA A 170 15.32 -11.70 3.20
N VAL A 171 14.35 -10.81 3.37
CA VAL A 171 14.62 -9.37 3.53
C VAL A 171 14.77 -9.06 5.01
N LEU A 172 15.88 -8.43 5.38
CA LEU A 172 16.15 -8.09 6.79
C LEU A 172 15.55 -6.72 7.17
N ASN A 173 15.13 -6.59 8.43
CA ASN A 173 14.60 -5.34 9.03
C ASN A 173 13.33 -4.82 8.35
N VAL A 174 12.42 -5.72 7.99
CA VAL A 174 11.09 -5.40 7.48
C VAL A 174 10.07 -6.25 8.21
N THR A 175 8.82 -5.79 8.23
CA THR A 175 7.67 -6.65 8.53
C THR A 175 7.19 -7.23 7.22
N GLU A 176 7.04 -8.54 7.14
CA GLU A 176 6.61 -9.23 5.92
C GLU A 176 5.49 -10.21 6.26
N TYR A 177 4.48 -10.28 5.40
CA TYR A 177 3.45 -11.30 5.44
C TYR A 177 3.09 -11.77 4.05
N GLU A 178 2.64 -13.02 3.97
CA GLU A 178 2.15 -13.61 2.75
C GLU A 178 0.61 -13.53 2.68
N PHE A 179 0.09 -13.34 1.47
CA PHE A 179 -1.34 -13.36 1.21
C PHE A 179 -1.64 -13.87 -0.20
N LYS A 180 -2.93 -14.09 -0.50
CA LYS A 180 -3.37 -14.49 -1.83
C LYS A 180 -4.50 -13.58 -2.29
N SER A 181 -4.26 -12.89 -3.41
CA SER A 181 -5.26 -12.08 -4.09
C SER A 181 -6.08 -12.92 -5.07
N SER A 182 -7.37 -12.65 -5.13
CA SER A 182 -8.31 -13.18 -6.11
C SER A 182 -8.56 -12.19 -7.26
N TYR A 183 -8.32 -10.89 -7.03
CA TYR A 183 -8.37 -9.88 -8.08
C TYR A 183 -7.14 -9.94 -9.00
N PRO A 184 -7.28 -9.57 -10.29
CA PRO A 184 -6.12 -9.40 -11.15
C PRO A 184 -5.30 -8.17 -10.72
N HIS A 185 -4.09 -8.05 -11.27
CA HIS A 185 -3.23 -6.90 -11.01
C HIS A 185 -3.91 -5.54 -11.28
N VAL A 186 -4.74 -5.45 -12.33
CA VAL A 186 -5.51 -4.26 -12.74
C VAL A 186 -6.93 -4.67 -13.11
N GLY A 187 -7.91 -3.87 -12.69
CA GLY A 187 -9.32 -4.05 -13.05
C GLY A 187 -10.02 -5.14 -12.24
N ALA A 188 -11.08 -5.70 -12.80
CA ALA A 188 -11.97 -6.66 -12.14
C ALA A 188 -12.01 -8.04 -12.83
N GLY A 189 -11.04 -8.35 -13.70
CA GLY A 189 -10.97 -9.61 -14.44
C GLY A 189 -11.99 -9.73 -15.58
N LYS A 190 -12.77 -8.67 -15.82
CA LYS A 190 -13.70 -8.51 -16.94
C LYS A 190 -13.24 -7.35 -17.81
N TRP A 191 -13.40 -7.48 -19.12
CA TRP A 191 -13.21 -6.37 -20.04
C TRP A 191 -14.41 -5.42 -19.91
N VAL A 192 -14.14 -4.17 -19.54
CA VAL A 192 -15.16 -3.12 -19.41
C VAL A 192 -14.91 -2.10 -20.52
N THR A 193 -15.96 -1.78 -21.28
CA THR A 193 -15.94 -0.71 -22.27
C THR A 193 -16.71 0.48 -21.73
N PHE A 194 -16.07 1.64 -21.66
CA PHE A 194 -16.63 2.93 -21.28
C PHE A 194 -16.12 4.03 -22.22
#